data_AF-A0ABC9XEQ8-F1
#
_entry.id   AF-A0ABC9XEQ8-F1
#
_cell.length_a   1.000
_cell.length_b   1.000
_cell.length_c   1.000
_cell.angle_alpha   90.00
_cell.angle_beta   90.00
_cell.angle_gamma   90.00
#
_symmetry.space_group_name_H-M   'P 1'
#
loop_
_entity.id
_entity.type
_entity.pdbx_description
1 polymer ?
#
loop_
_entity_poly.entity_id
_entity_poly.type
_entity_poly.pdbx_seq_one_letter_code
_entity_poly.pdbx_strand_id
1 'polypeptide(L)'
;MMYMSSEFLPVIVDEYLGNTDDPAELRDRFLDLLGDIGIVMPSIKALNYHKESGAPVYFFEYQHRPTSYWDSKPEYVKADHGDEVGFVFGGPYLAGDIQLRSEVTEEEKNLSRTLMKYWANFARNGNPNGEGLVDWPSYNLNEEYLQINLKQKKSRKFKEKKVDFWRKVFVWIHGGGLAFGAASSYDGSALAAFDNVVVVTIQYRLGILGYFSTGDKHARGNWGYLDQVAALQWIQENIIHFGGDPGSVTIVGESAGGVSVSALVLSPLARGLFHKAISESGTAVRILFTDQPEKEAQPSQFISASADGVFFPKSPRQLLSEKVINAVPYIIGVNNCEFGWVLPRVMKFPPYTDGLDEDVARQVLQSSLGLLFKGVTSEVVDRIYNEYIGNAENRADVRDGLLDAIGDPLFVLSAIEVARYHRDAGNPVYFYEFQHRPSSATGVVPEFVKADHADEIAFVFGKPFLAGYATEEEKKLSRTVMRYWTNFARNGNPNGEDLVHWPQYDLDERYLEIDLMQKASKKLKERKMEFWTQLTKRMMSERREHTDL
;
A
#
# COMPACT_ATOMS: atom_id res chain seq x y z
N MET A 1 15.71 17.03 20.76
CA MET A 1 16.23 15.80 20.11
C MET A 1 15.03 14.97 19.70
N MET A 2 14.90 14.66 18.42
CA MET A 2 13.88 13.73 17.92
C MET A 2 14.19 12.34 18.50
N TYR A 3 13.25 11.73 19.21
CA TYR A 3 13.42 10.36 19.71
C TYR A 3 13.31 9.40 18.53
N MET A 4 14.45 8.90 18.06
CA MET A 4 14.52 7.83 17.07
C MET A 4 14.69 6.51 17.82
N SER A 5 13.78 5.54 17.62
CA SER A 5 13.91 4.22 18.24
C SER A 5 15.20 3.54 17.75
N SER A 6 15.93 2.88 18.66
CA SER A 6 17.19 2.19 18.38
C SER A 6 17.06 1.09 17.33
N GLU A 7 15.84 0.62 17.08
CA GLU A 7 15.50 -0.43 16.11
C GLU A 7 15.63 0.04 14.65
N PHE A 8 15.53 1.34 14.38
CA PHE A 8 15.66 1.92 13.03
C PHE A 8 17.10 2.29 12.66
N LEU A 9 18.00 2.31 13.66
CA LEU A 9 19.39 2.72 13.47
C LEU A 9 20.12 1.92 12.38
N PRO A 10 19.99 0.57 12.30
CA PRO A 10 20.69 -0.23 11.29
C PRO A 10 20.28 0.10 9.85
N VAL A 11 19.00 0.37 9.60
CA VAL A 11 18.45 0.66 8.27
C VAL A 11 18.89 2.04 7.79
N ILE A 12 18.79 3.02 8.69
CA ILE A 12 19.21 4.40 8.43
C ILE A 12 20.73 4.47 8.22
N VAL A 13 21.49 3.66 8.97
CA VAL A 13 22.94 3.50 8.81
C VAL A 13 23.27 2.87 7.46
N ASP A 14 22.58 1.82 7.02
CA ASP A 14 22.85 1.18 5.73
C ASP A 14 22.59 2.14 4.55
N GLU A 15 21.48 2.87 4.57
CA GLU A 15 21.15 3.83 3.49
C GLU A 15 22.12 5.01 3.43
N TYR A 16 22.47 5.61 4.59
CA TYR A 16 23.32 6.80 4.60
C TYR A 16 24.80 6.46 4.58
N LEU A 17 25.24 5.48 5.38
CA LEU A 17 26.65 5.16 5.56
C LEU A 17 27.11 4.07 4.59
N GLY A 18 26.25 3.11 4.24
CA GLY A 18 26.58 1.98 3.35
C GLY A 18 27.83 1.22 3.78
N ASN A 19 28.46 0.52 2.82
CA ASN A 19 29.69 -0.26 3.06
C ASN A 19 30.95 0.51 2.64
N THR A 20 31.18 1.70 3.18
CA THR A 20 32.45 2.43 2.97
C THR A 20 33.39 2.25 4.17
N ASP A 21 34.64 1.89 3.88
CA ASP A 21 35.71 1.81 4.87
C ASP A 21 36.55 3.10 4.92
N ASP A 22 36.26 4.11 4.07
CA ASP A 22 36.95 5.40 4.10
C ASP A 22 36.43 6.29 5.25
N PRO A 23 37.27 6.64 6.25
CA PRO A 23 36.85 7.47 7.37
C PRO A 23 36.36 8.87 6.96
N ALA A 24 36.87 9.43 5.86
CA ALA A 24 36.44 10.75 5.39
C ALA A 24 35.04 10.69 4.77
N GLU A 25 34.79 9.69 3.92
CA GLU A 25 33.47 9.44 3.35
C GLU A 25 32.43 9.08 4.42
N LEU A 26 32.80 8.26 5.40
CA LEU A 26 31.93 7.89 6.52
C LEU A 26 31.54 9.11 7.36
N ARG A 27 32.48 10.01 7.65
CA ARG A 27 32.21 11.30 8.32
C ARG A 27 31.19 12.11 7.52
N ASP A 28 31.42 12.30 6.22
CA ASP A 28 30.58 13.16 5.40
C ASP A 28 29.16 12.62 5.28
N ARG A 29 29.01 11.30 5.07
CA ARG A 29 27.72 10.59 5.06
C ARG A 29 26.99 10.69 6.39
N PHE A 30 27.70 10.58 7.50
CA PHE A 30 27.14 10.72 8.85
C PHE A 30 26.68 12.16 9.16
N LEU A 31 27.46 13.16 8.75
CA LEU A 31 27.06 14.57 8.90
C LEU A 31 25.83 14.90 8.03
N ASP A 32 25.78 14.35 6.81
CA ASP A 32 24.63 14.43 5.93
C ASP A 32 23.37 13.84 6.58
N LEU A 33 23.50 12.67 7.23
CA LEU A 33 22.41 12.03 7.97
C LEU A 33 21.86 12.93 9.08
N LEU A 34 22.76 13.45 9.93
CA LEU A 34 22.37 14.31 11.04
C LEU A 34 21.73 15.62 10.57
N GLY A 35 22.27 16.22 9.50
CA GLY A 35 21.69 17.41 8.86
C GLY A 35 20.33 17.12 8.24
N ASP A 36 20.19 15.96 7.59
CA ASP A 36 18.96 15.57 6.91
C ASP A 36 17.82 15.32 7.91
N ILE A 37 18.09 14.62 9.02
CA ILE A 37 17.13 14.41 10.11
C ILE A 37 16.84 15.72 10.86
N GLY A 38 17.87 16.50 11.20
CA GLY A 38 17.75 17.64 12.08
C GLY A 38 17.09 18.87 11.46
N ILE A 39 17.32 19.08 10.16
CA ILE A 39 16.95 20.34 9.47
C ILE A 39 16.16 20.09 8.20
N VAL A 40 16.65 19.23 7.29
CA VAL A 40 16.09 19.12 5.94
C VAL A 40 14.70 18.51 5.96
N MET A 41 14.52 17.36 6.59
CA MET A 41 13.22 16.68 6.60
C MET A 41 12.14 17.52 7.31
N PRO A 42 12.40 18.15 8.48
CA PRO A 42 11.46 19.11 9.07
C PRO A 42 11.15 20.32 8.18
N SER A 43 12.14 20.85 7.45
CA SER A 43 11.94 21.99 6.55
C SER A 43 11.08 21.62 5.34
N ILE A 44 11.35 20.46 4.74
CA ILE A 44 10.56 19.91 3.62
C ILE A 44 9.12 19.61 4.04
N LYS A 45 8.92 19.12 5.26
CA LYS A 45 7.60 18.99 5.87
C LYS A 45 6.87 20.34 5.97
N ALA A 46 7.52 21.36 6.52
CA ALA A 46 6.93 22.69 6.62
C ALA A 46 6.57 23.29 5.24
N LEU A 47 7.44 23.11 4.25
CA LEU A 47 7.20 23.54 2.86
C LEU A 47 5.95 22.88 2.27
N ASN A 48 5.75 21.58 2.51
CA ASN A 48 4.56 20.86 2.04
C ASN A 48 3.27 21.38 2.67
N TYR A 49 3.23 21.67 3.97
CA TYR A 49 2.02 22.26 4.58
C TYR A 49 1.71 23.65 4.01
N HIS A 50 2.73 24.48 3.82
CA HIS A 50 2.52 25.82 3.31
C HIS A 50 2.13 25.82 1.83
N LYS A 51 2.65 24.91 0.99
CA LYS A 51 2.26 24.84 -0.43
C LYS A 51 0.77 24.47 -0.57
N GLU A 52 0.25 23.60 0.31
CA GLU A 52 -1.15 23.15 0.29
C GLU A 52 -2.13 24.21 0.76
N SER A 53 -1.68 25.17 1.58
CA SER A 53 -2.50 26.30 2.02
C SER A 53 -2.88 27.28 0.89
N GLY A 54 -2.30 27.13 -0.30
CA GLY A 54 -2.49 28.04 -1.44
C GLY A 54 -1.66 29.33 -1.35
N ALA A 55 -0.88 29.52 -0.28
CA ALA A 55 0.05 30.64 -0.17
C ALA A 55 1.29 30.42 -1.07
N PRO A 56 1.86 31.48 -1.69
CA PRO A 56 3.14 31.39 -2.38
C PRO A 56 4.27 31.04 -1.38
N VAL A 57 4.93 29.91 -1.61
CA VAL A 57 6.07 29.44 -0.81
C VAL A 57 7.31 29.47 -1.69
N TYR A 58 8.46 29.84 -1.13
CA TYR A 58 9.73 29.89 -1.86
C TYR A 58 10.80 29.14 -1.07
N PHE A 59 11.40 28.13 -1.69
CA PHE A 59 12.44 27.31 -1.07
C PHE A 59 13.81 27.60 -1.69
N PHE A 60 14.86 27.64 -0.88
CA PHE A 60 16.23 27.76 -1.35
C PHE A 60 17.19 26.82 -0.63
N GLU A 61 18.28 26.49 -1.32
CA GLU A 61 19.44 25.77 -0.80
C GLU A 61 20.66 26.69 -0.91
N TYR A 62 21.25 27.09 0.21
CA TYR A 62 22.49 27.87 0.21
C TYR A 62 23.71 26.93 0.20
N GLN A 63 24.66 27.18 -0.71
CA GLN A 63 25.77 26.25 -0.99
C GLN A 63 27.15 26.92 -0.92
N HIS A 64 27.20 28.25 -0.82
CA HIS A 64 28.48 28.96 -0.85
C HIS A 64 29.18 28.93 0.51
N ARG A 65 30.42 28.45 0.53
CA ARG A 65 31.30 28.56 1.69
C ARG A 65 31.99 29.92 1.69
N PRO A 66 31.75 30.80 2.69
CA PRO A 66 32.37 32.12 2.72
C PRO A 66 33.89 32.05 2.87
N THR A 67 34.61 32.91 2.15
CA THR A 67 36.08 32.98 2.17
C THR A 67 36.63 33.35 3.55
N SER A 68 35.90 34.17 4.31
CA SER A 68 36.25 34.57 5.68
C SER A 68 36.33 33.42 6.69
N TYR A 69 35.84 32.23 6.33
CA TYR A 69 35.87 31.04 7.18
C TYR A 69 36.83 29.95 6.66
N TRP A 70 37.65 30.24 5.66
CA TRP A 70 38.63 29.28 5.14
C TRP A 70 39.62 28.81 6.21
N ASP A 71 40.15 29.75 7.00
CA ASP A 71 41.13 29.43 8.05
C ASP A 71 40.51 28.90 9.35
N SER A 72 39.20 29.10 9.54
CA SER A 72 38.50 28.77 10.80
C SER A 72 37.64 27.50 10.72
N LYS A 73 37.34 26.99 9.52
CA LYS A 73 36.54 25.78 9.30
C LYS A 73 37.35 24.77 8.47
N PRO A 74 37.27 23.45 8.75
CA PRO A 74 37.91 22.43 7.90
C PRO A 74 37.43 22.45 6.45
N GLU A 75 38.26 21.96 5.51
CA GLU A 75 37.95 22.02 4.08
C GLU A 75 36.66 21.30 3.64
N TYR A 76 36.31 20.21 4.33
CA TYR A 76 35.12 19.41 4.04
C TYR A 76 33.81 20.12 4.41
N VAL A 77 33.87 21.16 5.26
CA VAL A 77 32.70 21.95 5.62
C VAL A 77 32.36 22.84 4.43
N LYS A 78 31.21 22.59 3.79
CA LYS A 78 30.71 23.36 2.64
C LYS A 78 30.05 24.65 3.12
N ALA A 79 28.79 24.87 2.77
CA ALA A 79 27.96 25.87 3.45
C ALA A 79 27.47 25.31 4.78
N ASP A 80 27.63 26.08 5.84
CA ASP A 80 27.26 25.71 7.20
C ASP A 80 26.08 26.56 7.71
N HIS A 81 25.46 26.13 8.80
CA HIS A 81 24.27 26.77 9.34
C HIS A 81 24.52 28.25 9.69
N GLY A 82 23.82 29.16 8.99
CA GLY A 82 23.87 30.60 9.21
C GLY A 82 24.92 31.34 8.37
N ASP A 83 25.68 30.66 7.51
CA ASP A 83 26.67 31.30 6.64
C ASP A 83 26.04 32.33 5.68
N GLU A 84 24.78 32.12 5.27
CA GLU A 84 24.02 33.01 4.41
C GLU A 84 23.58 34.32 5.10
N VAL A 85 23.41 34.30 6.43
CA VAL A 85 22.88 35.42 7.20
C VAL A 85 23.76 36.66 7.03
N GLY A 86 25.08 36.49 7.08
CA GLY A 86 26.03 37.57 6.87
C GLY A 86 25.87 38.24 5.50
N PHE A 87 25.53 37.47 4.46
CA PHE A 87 25.33 38.01 3.11
C PHE A 87 23.99 38.71 2.95
N VAL A 88 22.93 38.22 3.61
CA VAL A 88 21.62 38.87 3.66
C VAL A 88 21.70 40.26 4.31
N PHE A 89 22.59 40.45 5.28
CA PHE A 89 22.78 41.73 5.98
C PHE A 89 23.90 42.61 5.40
N GLY A 90 24.47 42.27 4.25
CA GLY A 90 25.51 43.11 3.62
C GLY A 90 26.90 43.00 4.25
N GLY A 91 27.18 41.93 5.00
CA GLY A 91 28.46 41.67 5.66
C GLY A 91 29.70 41.90 4.79
N PRO A 92 29.72 41.46 3.51
CA PRO A 92 30.80 41.78 2.56
C PRO A 92 31.18 43.26 2.40
N TYR A 93 30.28 44.20 2.74
CA TYR A 93 30.53 45.65 2.66
C TYR A 93 30.97 46.27 3.99
N LEU A 94 30.85 45.53 5.10
CA LEU A 94 31.17 46.01 6.44
C LEU A 94 32.64 45.75 6.84
N ALA A 95 33.36 44.95 6.04
CA ALA A 95 34.72 44.49 6.33
C ALA A 95 35.79 45.61 6.34
N GLY A 96 35.47 46.83 5.91
CA GLY A 96 36.41 47.96 5.87
C GLY A 96 36.46 48.81 7.16
N ASP A 97 35.33 48.98 7.85
CA ASP A 97 35.21 49.92 8.99
C ASP A 97 35.10 49.21 10.36
N ILE A 98 34.85 47.90 10.37
CA ILE A 98 34.76 47.08 11.59
C ILE A 98 35.71 45.88 11.43
N GLN A 99 36.72 45.86 12.29
CA GLN A 99 37.90 44.99 12.29
C GLN A 99 37.57 43.51 12.62
N LEU A 100 36.73 42.85 11.81
CA LEU A 100 36.24 41.49 12.13
C LEU A 100 36.32 40.45 11.00
N ARG A 101 36.71 40.78 9.75
CA ARG A 101 36.82 39.77 8.66
C ARG A 101 37.98 40.04 7.68
N SER A 102 38.61 38.96 7.22
CA SER A 102 39.65 38.91 6.17
C SER A 102 39.12 39.26 4.76
N GLU A 103 40.01 39.27 3.76
CA GLU A 103 39.75 39.70 2.37
C GLU A 103 38.49 39.06 1.77
N VAL A 104 37.54 39.92 1.34
CA VAL A 104 36.26 39.53 0.72
C VAL A 104 36.34 39.70 -0.80
N THR A 105 35.88 38.71 -1.56
CA THR A 105 35.89 38.72 -3.03
C THR A 105 34.82 39.62 -3.65
N GLU A 106 35.02 40.08 -4.89
CA GLU A 106 33.98 40.84 -5.62
C GLU A 106 32.75 39.98 -5.94
N GLU A 107 32.96 38.69 -6.16
CA GLU A 107 31.90 37.70 -6.35
C GLU A 107 31.03 37.56 -5.09
N GLU A 108 31.63 37.58 -3.89
CA GLU A 108 30.89 37.58 -2.61
C GLU A 108 30.13 38.89 -2.36
N LYS A 109 30.71 40.03 -2.72
CA LYS A 109 29.98 41.32 -2.71
C LYS A 109 28.79 41.26 -3.65
N ASN A 110 28.95 40.68 -4.84
CA ASN A 110 27.86 40.48 -5.77
C ASN A 110 26.79 39.52 -5.25
N LEU A 111 27.20 38.39 -4.67
CA LEU A 111 26.30 37.43 -4.01
C LEU A 111 25.47 38.11 -2.91
N SER A 112 26.11 38.93 -2.06
CA SER A 112 25.40 39.69 -1.02
C SER A 112 24.42 40.70 -1.59
N ARG A 113 24.78 41.44 -2.65
CA ARG A 113 23.82 42.31 -3.38
C ARG A 113 22.61 41.52 -3.88
N THR A 114 22.84 40.35 -4.44
CA THR A 114 21.77 39.48 -4.95
C THR A 114 20.85 38.98 -3.83
N LEU A 115 21.40 38.48 -2.72
CA LEU A 115 20.65 38.04 -1.54
C LEU A 115 19.83 39.19 -0.93
N MET A 116 20.45 40.36 -0.72
CA MET A 116 19.74 41.55 -0.24
C MET A 116 18.56 41.93 -1.14
N LYS A 117 18.71 41.83 -2.47
CA LYS A 117 17.62 42.09 -3.41
C LYS A 117 16.48 41.08 -3.27
N TYR A 118 16.77 39.77 -3.23
CA TYR A 118 15.71 38.75 -3.05
C TYR A 118 14.92 38.98 -1.76
N TRP A 119 15.62 39.19 -0.62
CA TRP A 119 14.97 39.40 0.68
C TRP A 119 14.17 40.70 0.70
N ALA A 120 14.72 41.80 0.16
CA ALA A 120 14.01 43.08 0.11
C ALA A 120 12.78 43.03 -0.80
N ASN A 121 12.83 42.30 -1.92
CA ASN A 121 11.68 42.10 -2.81
C ASN A 121 10.58 41.31 -2.09
N PHE A 122 10.93 40.16 -1.50
CA PHE A 122 9.98 39.33 -0.78
C PHE A 122 9.32 40.08 0.38
N ALA A 123 10.11 40.82 1.18
CA ALA A 123 9.59 41.65 2.26
C ALA A 123 8.63 42.75 1.77
N ARG A 124 8.83 43.28 0.55
CA ARG A 124 8.01 44.36 -0.02
C ARG A 124 6.70 43.85 -0.59
N ASN A 125 6.67 42.68 -1.22
CA ASN A 125 5.53 42.27 -2.05
C ASN A 125 5.18 40.77 -2.00
N GLY A 126 5.86 39.97 -1.16
CA GLY A 126 5.64 38.52 -1.07
C GLY A 126 6.20 37.70 -2.24
N ASN A 127 6.97 38.31 -3.13
CA ASN A 127 7.64 37.66 -4.26
C ASN A 127 9.14 38.07 -4.29
N PRO A 128 10.08 37.11 -4.19
CA PRO A 128 11.51 37.45 -4.13
C PRO A 128 12.06 38.00 -5.46
N ASN A 129 11.34 37.84 -6.57
CA ASN A 129 11.84 38.14 -7.91
C ASN A 129 11.88 39.65 -8.24
N GLY A 130 12.76 40.02 -9.17
CA GLY A 130 12.97 41.41 -9.61
C GLY A 130 14.01 41.53 -10.72
N GLU A 131 14.23 42.76 -11.20
CA GLU A 131 15.15 43.02 -12.32
C GLU A 131 16.59 42.57 -12.03
N GLY A 132 17.17 41.82 -12.98
CA GLY A 132 18.54 41.30 -12.89
C GLY A 132 18.73 40.13 -11.93
N LEU A 133 17.65 39.53 -11.42
CA LEU A 133 17.69 38.31 -10.60
C LEU A 133 17.36 37.07 -11.44
N VAL A 134 17.89 35.93 -11.02
CA VAL A 134 17.44 34.62 -11.53
C VAL A 134 16.05 34.35 -10.97
N ASP A 135 15.16 33.76 -11.77
CA ASP A 135 13.83 33.38 -11.30
C ASP A 135 13.93 32.40 -10.12
N TRP A 136 13.41 32.83 -8.97
CA TRP A 136 13.18 32.01 -7.80
C TRP A 136 11.73 31.50 -7.90
N PRO A 137 11.54 30.23 -8.31
CA PRO A 137 10.22 29.68 -8.52
C PRO A 137 9.48 29.53 -7.19
N SER A 138 8.15 29.70 -7.24
CA SER A 138 7.29 29.27 -6.14
C SER A 138 7.39 27.74 -6.00
N TYR A 139 7.62 27.26 -4.79
CA TYR A 139 7.59 25.84 -4.45
C TYR A 139 6.16 25.31 -4.59
N ASN A 140 5.91 24.55 -5.65
CA ASN A 140 4.60 24.00 -6.01
C ASN A 140 4.71 22.49 -6.31
N LEU A 141 3.75 21.91 -7.01
CA LEU A 141 3.74 20.48 -7.38
C LEU A 141 4.96 20.04 -8.21
N ASN A 142 5.65 20.98 -8.88
CA ASN A 142 6.89 20.70 -9.60
C ASN A 142 8.12 20.66 -8.68
N GLU A 143 7.96 20.98 -7.38
CA GLU A 143 9.01 21.00 -6.34
C GLU A 143 10.27 21.77 -6.75
N GLU A 144 10.08 22.89 -7.44
CA GLU A 144 11.16 23.75 -7.93
C GLU A 144 11.66 24.69 -6.83
N TYR A 145 12.97 24.93 -6.80
CA TYR A 145 13.63 25.74 -5.77
C TYR A 145 14.87 26.46 -6.31
N LEU A 146 15.40 27.41 -5.53
CA LEU A 146 16.60 28.17 -5.91
C LEU A 146 17.85 27.64 -5.20
N GLN A 147 18.87 27.26 -5.96
CA GLN A 147 20.21 27.03 -5.43
C GLN A 147 20.97 28.36 -5.41
N ILE A 148 21.52 28.70 -4.24
CA ILE A 148 22.26 29.93 -4.03
C ILE A 148 23.74 29.58 -3.79
N ASN A 149 24.55 29.85 -4.81
CA ASN A 149 26.00 29.92 -4.71
C ASN A 149 26.46 31.26 -5.31
N LEU A 150 27.75 31.45 -5.65
CA LEU A 150 28.23 32.63 -6.38
C LEU A 150 27.41 32.91 -7.66
N LYS A 151 26.82 31.86 -8.25
CA LYS A 151 25.79 31.93 -9.29
C LYS A 151 24.53 31.23 -8.82
N GLN A 152 23.38 31.88 -9.00
CA GLN A 152 22.08 31.29 -8.65
C GLN A 152 21.57 30.41 -9.79
N LYS A 153 20.95 29.29 -9.43
CA LYS A 153 20.42 28.32 -10.39
C LYS A 153 19.10 27.76 -9.92
N LYS A 154 18.13 27.66 -10.83
CA LYS A 154 16.88 26.93 -10.60
C LYS A 154 17.15 25.42 -10.60
N SER A 155 16.60 24.74 -9.60
CA SER A 155 16.66 23.29 -9.45
C SER A 155 15.27 22.74 -9.10
N ARG A 156 15.13 21.42 -9.07
CA ARG A 156 13.89 20.72 -8.74
C ARG A 156 14.17 19.49 -7.89
N LYS A 157 13.19 19.10 -7.08
CA LYS A 157 13.21 17.88 -6.26
C LYS A 157 14.46 17.78 -5.38
N PHE A 158 14.57 18.72 -4.43
CA PHE A 158 15.71 18.79 -3.51
C PHE A 158 15.93 17.46 -2.79
N LYS A 159 17.15 16.91 -2.92
CA LYS A 159 17.56 15.62 -2.32
C LYS A 159 16.57 14.47 -2.59
N GLU A 160 15.95 14.42 -3.78
CA GLU A 160 14.89 13.47 -4.19
C GLU A 160 15.06 12.06 -3.60
N LYS A 161 16.20 11.40 -3.85
CA LYS A 161 16.44 10.03 -3.34
C LYS A 161 16.34 9.90 -1.81
N LYS A 162 17.00 10.81 -1.08
CA LYS A 162 17.00 10.80 0.39
C LYS A 162 15.64 11.20 0.95
N VAL A 163 14.95 12.10 0.27
CA VAL A 163 13.61 12.54 0.65
C VAL A 163 12.59 11.44 0.38
N ASP A 164 12.70 10.71 -0.72
CA ASP A 164 11.85 9.57 -1.06
C ASP A 164 12.04 8.39 -0.11
N PHE A 165 13.27 8.14 0.35
CA PHE A 165 13.58 7.18 1.41
C PHE A 165 12.71 7.42 2.66
N TRP A 166 12.45 8.67 3.02
CA TRP A 166 11.67 9.07 4.20
C TRP A 166 10.18 9.32 3.92
N ARG A 167 9.59 8.76 2.85
CA ARG A 167 8.25 9.20 2.43
C ARG A 167 7.20 8.12 2.21
N LYS A 168 7.48 6.81 2.23
CA LYS A 168 6.44 5.83 1.82
C LYS A 168 5.82 5.12 3.00
N VAL A 169 4.48 5.13 3.08
CA VAL A 169 3.72 4.53 4.19
C VAL A 169 2.95 3.32 3.68
N PHE A 170 3.20 2.18 4.30
CA PHE A 170 2.56 0.90 4.02
C PHE A 170 1.69 0.51 5.23
N VAL A 171 0.37 0.54 5.05
CA VAL A 171 -0.60 0.31 6.14
C VAL A 171 -1.22 -1.06 5.96
N TRP A 172 -0.93 -1.97 6.88
CA TRP A 172 -1.44 -3.34 6.87
C TRP A 172 -2.72 -3.47 7.70
N ILE A 173 -3.74 -4.06 7.08
CA ILE A 173 -5.00 -4.44 7.71
C ILE A 173 -5.08 -5.97 7.74
N HIS A 174 -5.08 -6.55 8.94
CA HIS A 174 -5.06 -8.00 9.08
C HIS A 174 -6.38 -8.68 8.69
N GLY A 175 -6.29 -9.94 8.23
CA GLY A 175 -7.41 -10.82 7.93
C GLY A 175 -8.04 -11.48 9.17
N GLY A 176 -8.77 -12.58 8.95
CA GLY A 176 -9.43 -13.36 10.02
C GLY A 176 -10.95 -13.27 10.05
N GLY A 177 -11.58 -13.17 8.88
CA GLY A 177 -13.05 -13.22 8.73
C GLY A 177 -13.80 -12.11 9.47
N LEU A 178 -13.14 -10.98 9.77
CA LEU A 178 -13.63 -9.90 10.64
C LEU A 178 -13.96 -10.34 12.07
N ALA A 179 -13.56 -11.55 12.48
CA ALA A 179 -13.93 -12.17 13.74
C ALA A 179 -12.73 -12.46 14.65
N PHE A 180 -11.55 -12.65 14.09
CA PHE A 180 -10.29 -12.90 14.80
C PHE A 180 -9.11 -12.26 14.05
N GLY A 181 -7.91 -12.33 14.63
CA GLY A 181 -6.68 -11.75 14.07
C GLY A 181 -6.10 -10.63 14.94
N ALA A 182 -4.84 -10.27 14.68
CA ALA A 182 -4.15 -9.20 15.38
C ALA A 182 -3.03 -8.58 14.54
N ALA A 183 -2.87 -7.26 14.61
CA ALA A 183 -1.80 -6.48 14.02
C ALA A 183 -0.41 -6.96 14.48
N SER A 184 -0.31 -7.37 15.75
CA SER A 184 0.93 -7.89 16.35
C SER A 184 1.38 -9.25 15.78
N SER A 185 0.55 -9.91 14.96
CA SER A 185 0.93 -11.15 14.28
C SER A 185 1.83 -10.91 13.06
N TYR A 186 2.03 -9.66 12.65
CA TYR A 186 2.75 -9.29 11.44
C TYR A 186 3.96 -8.43 11.79
N ASP A 187 5.16 -9.02 11.67
CA ASP A 187 6.42 -8.31 11.89
C ASP A 187 6.82 -7.55 10.60
N GLY A 188 6.65 -6.23 10.63
CA GLY A 188 6.98 -5.34 9.52
C GLY A 188 8.47 -5.04 9.35
N SER A 189 9.35 -5.55 10.22
CA SER A 189 10.75 -5.13 10.28
C SER A 189 11.54 -5.42 9.01
N ALA A 190 11.35 -6.60 8.42
CA ALA A 190 12.05 -6.98 7.18
C ALA A 190 11.59 -6.11 5.99
N LEU A 191 10.29 -5.89 5.83
CA LEU A 191 9.74 -5.05 4.77
C LEU A 191 10.19 -3.59 4.92
N ALA A 192 10.18 -3.07 6.15
CA ALA A 192 10.67 -1.72 6.45
C ALA A 192 12.17 -1.57 6.11
N ALA A 193 12.98 -2.58 6.48
CA ALA A 193 14.43 -2.55 6.31
C ALA A 193 14.89 -2.75 4.85
N PHE A 194 14.30 -3.70 4.12
CA PHE A 194 14.77 -4.01 2.76
C PHE A 194 14.30 -3.03 1.69
N ASP A 195 13.22 -2.31 1.96
CA ASP A 195 12.54 -1.49 0.97
C ASP A 195 12.26 -0.06 1.44
N ASN A 196 12.80 0.36 2.60
CA ASN A 196 12.76 1.75 3.05
C ASN A 196 11.33 2.33 3.05
N VAL A 197 10.42 1.61 3.70
CA VAL A 197 9.02 2.02 3.87
C VAL A 197 8.66 2.05 5.36
N VAL A 198 7.82 3.01 5.75
CA VAL A 198 7.20 3.03 7.07
C VAL A 198 6.04 2.03 7.07
N VAL A 199 6.20 0.92 7.79
CA VAL A 199 5.15 -0.09 7.94
C VAL A 199 4.30 0.23 9.18
N VAL A 200 2.99 0.31 9.01
CA VAL A 200 2.01 0.50 10.09
C VAL A 200 1.04 -0.67 10.07
N THR A 201 0.95 -1.43 11.16
CA THR A 201 -0.07 -2.48 11.32
C THR A 201 -1.16 -1.97 12.24
N ILE A 202 -2.43 -2.03 11.81
CA ILE A 202 -3.56 -1.47 12.58
C ILE A 202 -4.45 -2.56 13.16
N GLN A 203 -4.99 -2.30 14.35
CA GLN A 203 -6.06 -3.09 14.98
C GLN A 203 -7.41 -2.43 14.71
N TYR A 204 -8.46 -3.25 14.65
CA TYR A 204 -9.85 -2.81 14.57
C TYR A 204 -10.76 -3.76 15.36
N ARG A 205 -11.95 -3.31 15.78
CA ARG A 205 -12.92 -4.17 16.47
C ARG A 205 -13.39 -5.32 15.57
N LEU A 206 -13.55 -6.50 16.17
CA LEU A 206 -13.90 -7.75 15.51
C LEU A 206 -15.22 -8.34 16.04
N GLY A 207 -15.82 -9.25 15.27
CA GLY A 207 -17.03 -9.99 15.62
C GLY A 207 -18.20 -9.07 15.98
N ILE A 208 -18.92 -9.42 17.05
CA ILE A 208 -20.08 -8.64 17.53
C ILE A 208 -19.68 -7.20 17.82
N LEU A 209 -18.51 -6.98 18.42
CA LEU A 209 -18.04 -5.63 18.78
C LEU A 209 -17.71 -4.77 17.56
N GLY A 210 -17.33 -5.41 16.45
CA GLY A 210 -16.95 -4.73 15.21
C GLY A 210 -18.11 -4.53 14.23
N TYR A 211 -19.08 -5.44 14.18
CA TYR A 211 -20.02 -5.51 13.05
C TYR A 211 -21.48 -5.72 13.44
N PHE A 212 -21.81 -5.81 14.73
CA PHE A 212 -23.21 -5.91 15.16
C PHE A 212 -24.04 -4.74 14.64
N SER A 213 -25.16 -5.07 13.99
CA SER A 213 -26.10 -4.12 13.42
C SER A 213 -27.54 -4.52 13.71
N THR A 214 -28.39 -3.54 14.04
CA THR A 214 -29.84 -3.68 14.15
C THR A 214 -30.57 -3.36 12.85
N GLY A 215 -29.83 -2.97 11.79
CA GLY A 215 -30.43 -2.51 10.52
C GLY A 215 -31.06 -1.13 10.62
N ASP A 216 -30.84 -0.39 11.72
CA ASP A 216 -31.37 0.94 11.95
C ASP A 216 -30.33 1.88 12.60
N LYS A 217 -30.79 3.07 13.00
CA LYS A 217 -29.91 4.10 13.59
C LYS A 217 -29.37 3.77 14.98
N HIS A 218 -29.92 2.78 15.69
CA HIS A 218 -29.53 2.46 17.07
C HIS A 218 -28.23 1.67 17.13
N ALA A 219 -28.02 0.74 16.19
CA ALA A 219 -26.74 0.13 15.93
C ALA A 219 -26.58 -0.07 14.41
N ARG A 220 -25.96 0.90 13.73
CA ARG A 220 -25.79 0.84 12.27
C ARG A 220 -24.87 -0.29 11.80
N GLY A 221 -23.88 -0.64 12.61
CA GLY A 221 -22.84 -1.64 12.27
C GLY A 221 -21.56 -0.99 11.73
N ASN A 222 -20.71 -1.82 11.11
CA ASN A 222 -19.45 -1.41 10.48
C ASN A 222 -18.47 -0.67 11.41
N TRP A 223 -18.54 -0.89 12.72
CA TRP A 223 -17.67 -0.28 13.72
C TRP A 223 -16.19 -0.58 13.48
N GLY A 224 -15.86 -1.82 13.07
CA GLY A 224 -14.50 -2.20 12.71
C GLY A 224 -13.98 -1.41 11.52
N TYR A 225 -14.81 -1.14 10.50
CA TYR A 225 -14.42 -0.26 9.40
C TYR A 225 -14.27 1.20 9.81
N LEU A 226 -15.10 1.69 10.74
CA LEU A 226 -14.93 3.03 11.31
C LEU A 226 -13.62 3.15 12.11
N ASP A 227 -13.21 2.08 12.80
CA ASP A 227 -11.90 2.05 13.46
C ASP A 227 -10.75 2.14 12.45
N GLN A 228 -10.86 1.45 11.31
CA GLN A 228 -9.87 1.53 10.24
C GLN A 228 -9.81 2.93 9.62
N VAL A 229 -10.96 3.59 9.40
CA VAL A 229 -11.01 4.99 8.97
C VAL A 229 -10.35 5.90 10.00
N ALA A 230 -10.63 5.72 11.29
CA ALA A 230 -10.02 6.52 12.35
C ALA A 230 -8.49 6.30 12.43
N ALA A 231 -8.03 5.06 12.23
CA ALA A 231 -6.60 4.77 12.16
C ALA A 231 -5.94 5.46 10.97
N LEU A 232 -6.60 5.48 9.81
CA LEU A 232 -6.11 6.19 8.62
C LEU A 232 -6.10 7.71 8.82
N GLN A 233 -7.09 8.28 9.50
CA GLN A 233 -7.08 9.69 9.90
C GLN A 233 -5.90 10.00 10.83
N TRP A 234 -5.66 9.13 11.82
CA TRP A 234 -4.49 9.26 12.69
C TRP A 234 -3.19 9.20 11.89
N ILE A 235 -3.07 8.30 10.92
CA ILE A 235 -1.90 8.20 10.02
C ILE A 235 -1.73 9.50 9.24
N GLN A 236 -2.80 10.04 8.63
CA GLN A 236 -2.75 11.32 7.92
C GLN A 236 -2.22 12.46 8.81
N GLU A 237 -2.66 12.51 10.06
CA GLU A 237 -2.27 13.55 11.01
C GLU A 237 -0.86 13.34 11.60
N ASN A 238 -0.43 12.09 11.79
CA ASN A 238 0.70 11.78 12.67
C ASN A 238 1.88 11.07 11.98
N ILE A 239 1.68 10.38 10.85
CA ILE A 239 2.73 9.49 10.31
C ILE A 239 4.00 10.23 9.91
N ILE A 240 3.85 11.51 9.63
CA ILE A 240 4.95 12.42 9.33
C ILE A 240 5.89 12.68 10.51
N HIS A 241 5.50 12.33 11.74
CA HIS A 241 6.38 12.33 12.90
C HIS A 241 7.24 11.06 13.00
N PHE A 242 6.90 10.04 12.22
CA PHE A 242 7.60 8.75 12.13
C PHE A 242 8.38 8.62 10.82
N GLY A 243 8.52 9.72 10.06
CA GLY A 243 9.21 9.72 8.76
C GLY A 243 8.40 9.11 7.62
N GLY A 244 7.07 9.17 7.67
CA GLY A 244 6.20 8.79 6.55
C GLY A 244 5.56 10.00 5.85
N ASP A 245 5.19 9.89 4.57
CA ASP A 245 4.42 10.91 3.86
C ASP A 245 2.91 10.60 3.93
N PRO A 246 2.09 11.47 4.56
CA PRO A 246 0.65 11.32 4.53
C PRO A 246 0.08 11.39 3.10
N GLY A 247 0.76 12.06 2.16
CA GLY A 247 0.42 12.11 0.73
C GLY A 247 0.79 10.85 -0.08
N SER A 248 1.38 9.84 0.56
CA SER A 248 1.81 8.60 -0.11
C SER A 248 1.55 7.35 0.73
N VAL A 249 0.31 7.23 1.21
CA VAL A 249 -0.20 6.09 1.98
C VAL A 249 -0.74 4.99 1.07
N THR A 250 -0.26 3.76 1.24
CA THR A 250 -0.77 2.54 0.58
C THR A 250 -1.42 1.64 1.61
N ILE A 251 -2.70 1.30 1.41
CA ILE A 251 -3.40 0.32 2.25
C ILE A 251 -3.29 -1.08 1.64
N VAL A 252 -2.97 -2.06 2.47
CA VAL A 252 -2.74 -3.45 2.08
C VAL A 252 -3.43 -4.35 3.08
N GLY A 253 -4.05 -5.42 2.61
CA GLY A 253 -4.60 -6.42 3.50
C GLY A 253 -4.89 -7.73 2.78
N GLU A 254 -4.92 -8.79 3.59
CA GLU A 254 -5.18 -10.15 3.15
C GLU A 254 -6.50 -10.69 3.70
N SER A 255 -7.21 -11.52 2.93
CA SER A 255 -8.50 -12.12 3.31
C SER A 255 -9.52 -11.04 3.71
N ALA A 256 -10.06 -11.09 4.94
CA ALA A 256 -10.93 -10.05 5.48
C ALA A 256 -10.26 -8.66 5.57
N GLY A 257 -8.94 -8.59 5.63
CA GLY A 257 -8.15 -7.37 5.47
C GLY A 257 -8.15 -6.87 4.02
N GLY A 258 -8.09 -7.77 3.04
CA GLY A 258 -8.27 -7.47 1.62
C GLY A 258 -9.69 -6.99 1.31
N VAL A 259 -10.70 -7.61 1.93
CA VAL A 259 -12.09 -7.15 1.92
C VAL A 259 -12.19 -5.75 2.54
N SER A 260 -11.49 -5.48 3.63
CA SER A 260 -11.43 -4.17 4.27
C SER A 260 -10.82 -3.10 3.37
N VAL A 261 -9.70 -3.40 2.69
CA VAL A 261 -9.10 -2.51 1.69
C VAL A 261 -10.10 -2.18 0.58
N SER A 262 -10.75 -3.21 0.02
CA SER A 262 -11.79 -3.04 -0.98
C SER A 262 -12.98 -2.21 -0.47
N ALA A 263 -13.38 -2.39 0.79
CA ALA A 263 -14.44 -1.64 1.43
C ALA A 263 -14.08 -0.14 1.60
N LEU A 264 -12.86 0.17 2.02
CA LEU A 264 -12.34 1.54 2.15
C LEU A 264 -12.25 2.24 0.77
N VAL A 265 -11.88 1.51 -0.28
CA VAL A 265 -11.94 2.00 -1.66
C VAL A 265 -13.34 2.41 -2.10
N LEU A 266 -14.38 1.77 -1.56
CA LEU A 266 -15.78 2.08 -1.85
C LEU A 266 -16.41 3.11 -0.89
N SER A 267 -15.79 3.37 0.26
CA SER A 267 -16.38 4.27 1.27
C SER A 267 -16.04 5.74 1.01
N PRO A 268 -17.03 6.66 1.02
CA PRO A 268 -16.75 8.09 0.94
C PRO A 268 -16.00 8.62 2.17
N LEU A 269 -16.07 7.94 3.32
CA LEU A 269 -15.40 8.35 4.55
C LEU A 269 -13.87 8.20 4.49
N ALA A 270 -13.38 7.33 3.61
CA ALA A 270 -11.95 7.08 3.45
C ALA A 270 -11.31 7.92 2.32
N ARG A 271 -12.08 8.82 1.70
CA ARG A 271 -11.63 9.65 0.58
C ARG A 271 -10.45 10.53 1.01
N GLY A 272 -9.34 10.42 0.27
CA GLY A 272 -8.13 11.20 0.52
C GLY A 272 -7.26 10.68 1.68
N LEU A 273 -7.66 9.58 2.36
CA LEU A 273 -6.87 9.02 3.46
C LEU A 273 -5.77 8.05 2.98
N PHE A 274 -5.85 7.58 1.74
CA PHE A 274 -4.87 6.70 1.10
C PHE A 274 -4.82 6.99 -0.40
N HIS A 275 -3.76 6.51 -1.04
CA HIS A 275 -3.38 6.90 -2.40
C HIS A 275 -3.22 5.70 -3.32
N LYS A 276 -3.16 4.47 -2.76
CA LYS A 276 -2.98 3.19 -3.45
C LYS A 276 -3.56 2.08 -2.59
N ALA A 277 -4.01 1.00 -3.22
CA ALA A 277 -4.62 -0.13 -2.53
C ALA A 277 -4.06 -1.46 -3.03
N ILE A 278 -3.95 -2.44 -2.12
CA ILE A 278 -3.61 -3.82 -2.44
C ILE A 278 -4.56 -4.75 -1.68
N SER A 279 -5.30 -5.58 -2.42
CA SER A 279 -6.19 -6.60 -1.86
C SER A 279 -5.66 -7.98 -2.21
N GLU A 280 -5.17 -8.67 -1.20
CA GLU A 280 -4.64 -10.02 -1.29
C GLU A 280 -5.77 -10.98 -0.90
N SER A 281 -6.24 -11.81 -1.84
CA SER A 281 -7.14 -12.92 -1.54
C SER A 281 -8.45 -12.48 -0.83
N GLY A 282 -9.00 -11.31 -1.18
CA GLY A 282 -10.23 -10.78 -0.59
C GLY A 282 -10.72 -9.46 -1.16
N THR A 283 -12.00 -9.35 -1.49
CA THR A 283 -12.63 -8.11 -2.01
C THR A 283 -14.04 -7.94 -1.45
N ALA A 284 -14.59 -6.72 -1.45
CA ALA A 284 -15.87 -6.39 -0.83
C ALA A 284 -17.12 -6.93 -1.56
N VAL A 285 -16.95 -7.89 -2.47
CA VAL A 285 -18.04 -8.47 -3.26
C VAL A 285 -18.23 -9.94 -2.89
N ARG A 286 -19.49 -10.36 -2.70
CA ARG A 286 -19.97 -11.70 -2.29
C ARG A 286 -19.75 -12.07 -0.82
N ILE A 287 -18.56 -11.87 -0.26
CA ILE A 287 -18.23 -12.34 1.09
C ILE A 287 -18.29 -11.23 2.14
N LEU A 288 -18.54 -11.61 3.40
CA LEU A 288 -18.48 -10.74 4.58
C LEU A 288 -19.35 -9.47 4.46
N PHE A 289 -20.42 -9.54 3.67
CA PHE A 289 -21.38 -8.46 3.45
C PHE A 289 -22.82 -9.00 3.43
N THR A 290 -23.76 -8.27 4.01
CA THR A 290 -25.18 -8.63 4.08
C THR A 290 -26.11 -7.47 3.76
N ASP A 291 -27.18 -7.78 3.05
CA ASP A 291 -28.29 -6.84 2.80
C ASP A 291 -29.36 -6.87 3.91
N GLN A 292 -29.29 -7.82 4.85
CA GLN A 292 -30.34 -8.05 5.87
C GLN A 292 -29.73 -8.24 7.26
N PRO A 293 -29.00 -7.23 7.79
CA PRO A 293 -28.32 -7.33 9.08
C PRO A 293 -29.27 -7.68 10.25
N GLU A 294 -30.52 -7.25 10.19
CA GLU A 294 -31.54 -7.54 11.21
C GLU A 294 -31.88 -9.04 11.33
N LYS A 295 -31.62 -9.82 10.27
CA LYS A 295 -31.85 -11.27 10.24
C LYS A 295 -30.62 -12.09 10.61
N GLU A 296 -29.45 -11.47 10.68
CA GLU A 296 -28.20 -12.10 11.14
C GLU A 296 -28.09 -12.21 12.66
N ALA A 297 -29.16 -11.92 13.41
CA ALA A 297 -29.22 -12.01 14.87
C ALA A 297 -29.06 -13.44 15.45
N GLN A 298 -28.90 -14.47 14.60
CA GLN A 298 -28.51 -15.83 15.00
C GLN A 298 -26.98 -15.96 14.90
N PRO A 299 -26.30 -16.65 15.83
CA PRO A 299 -24.84 -16.74 15.83
C PRO A 299 -24.34 -17.57 14.63
N SER A 300 -24.21 -16.95 13.48
CA SER A 300 -23.36 -17.43 12.39
C SER A 300 -21.90 -17.28 12.80
N GLN A 301 -21.05 -18.15 12.27
CA GLN A 301 -19.61 -18.18 12.57
C GLN A 301 -18.87 -16.90 12.13
N PHE A 302 -19.53 -16.05 11.34
CA PHE A 302 -19.06 -14.76 10.84
C PHE A 302 -20.19 -13.72 10.97
N ILE A 303 -19.87 -12.50 11.42
CA ILE A 303 -20.77 -11.35 11.36
C ILE A 303 -20.34 -10.50 10.18
N SER A 304 -21.28 -10.16 9.32
CA SER A 304 -21.02 -9.46 8.07
C SER A 304 -21.10 -7.94 8.22
N ALA A 305 -20.38 -7.23 7.35
CA ALA A 305 -20.66 -5.81 7.12
C ALA A 305 -22.03 -5.62 6.46
N SER A 306 -22.59 -4.41 6.53
CA SER A 306 -23.87 -4.08 5.90
C SER A 306 -23.87 -2.71 5.22
N ALA A 307 -24.85 -2.46 4.34
CA ALA A 307 -25.08 -1.12 3.78
C ALA A 307 -25.72 -0.22 4.84
N ASP A 308 -24.90 0.42 5.66
CA ASP A 308 -25.32 1.20 6.83
C ASP A 308 -25.76 2.65 6.49
N GLY A 309 -25.61 3.06 5.23
CA GLY A 309 -25.93 4.40 4.75
C GLY A 309 -24.89 5.48 5.09
N VAL A 310 -23.83 5.12 5.85
CA VAL A 310 -22.77 6.03 6.28
C VAL A 310 -21.41 5.56 5.77
N PHE A 311 -20.91 4.40 6.22
CA PHE A 311 -19.67 3.83 5.68
C PHE A 311 -19.90 3.25 4.28
N PHE A 312 -20.94 2.44 4.12
CA PHE A 312 -21.47 1.95 2.85
C PHE A 312 -22.81 2.64 2.55
N PRO A 313 -22.83 3.66 1.69
CA PRO A 313 -24.08 4.31 1.28
C PRO A 313 -25.03 3.38 0.52
N LYS A 314 -24.47 2.38 -0.17
CA LYS A 314 -25.15 1.33 -0.95
C LYS A 314 -24.35 0.05 -0.86
N SER A 315 -24.89 -1.05 -1.39
CA SER A 315 -24.11 -2.30 -1.49
C SER A 315 -22.83 -2.12 -2.33
N PRO A 316 -21.75 -2.85 -2.03
CA PRO A 316 -20.48 -2.77 -2.77
C PRO A 316 -20.64 -2.91 -4.28
N ARG A 317 -21.46 -3.86 -4.75
CA ARG A 317 -21.75 -4.05 -6.19
C ARG A 317 -22.42 -2.84 -6.82
N GLN A 318 -23.35 -2.19 -6.12
CA GLN A 318 -24.00 -0.98 -6.64
C GLN A 318 -22.99 0.16 -6.76
N LEU A 319 -22.16 0.38 -5.72
CA LEU A 319 -21.11 1.42 -5.75
C LEU A 319 -20.12 1.20 -6.91
N LEU A 320 -19.68 -0.05 -7.12
CA LEU A 320 -18.84 -0.43 -8.25
C LEU A 320 -19.51 -0.16 -9.60
N SER A 321 -20.77 -0.57 -9.76
CA SER A 321 -21.52 -0.37 -11.02
C SER A 321 -21.78 1.10 -11.35
N GLU A 322 -21.94 1.94 -10.32
CA GLU A 322 -22.14 3.39 -10.44
C GLU A 322 -20.80 4.15 -10.55
N LYS A 323 -19.67 3.44 -10.48
CA LYS A 323 -18.31 4.02 -10.46
C LYS A 323 -18.10 5.02 -9.32
N VAL A 324 -18.82 4.85 -8.21
CA VAL A 324 -18.67 5.67 -6.98
C VAL A 324 -17.58 5.05 -6.12
N ILE A 325 -16.33 5.32 -6.49
CA ILE A 325 -15.13 4.72 -5.89
C ILE A 325 -14.07 5.79 -5.61
N ASN A 326 -13.21 5.55 -4.63
CA ASN A 326 -11.98 6.32 -4.46
C ASN A 326 -10.98 5.89 -5.56
N ALA A 327 -10.79 6.74 -6.55
CA ALA A 327 -9.94 6.47 -7.71
C ALA A 327 -8.46 6.48 -7.33
N VAL A 328 -7.89 5.29 -7.13
CA VAL A 328 -6.47 5.07 -6.84
C VAL A 328 -5.96 3.87 -7.65
N PRO A 329 -4.64 3.77 -7.92
CA PRO A 329 -4.04 2.53 -8.40
C PRO A 329 -4.36 1.37 -7.45
N TYR A 330 -4.64 0.18 -8.01
CA TYR A 330 -5.06 -0.99 -7.23
C TYR A 330 -4.35 -2.27 -7.69
N ILE A 331 -3.64 -2.97 -6.78
CA ILE A 331 -3.27 -4.38 -6.97
C ILE A 331 -4.35 -5.27 -6.37
N ILE A 332 -4.79 -6.28 -7.11
CA ILE A 332 -5.71 -7.31 -6.63
C ILE A 332 -5.10 -8.67 -6.97
N GLY A 333 -5.12 -9.63 -6.05
CA GLY A 333 -4.64 -10.97 -6.38
C GLY A 333 -5.27 -12.05 -5.55
N VAL A 334 -4.90 -13.28 -5.89
CA VAL A 334 -5.39 -14.53 -5.30
C VAL A 334 -4.27 -15.56 -5.28
N ASN A 335 -4.44 -16.60 -4.48
CA ASN A 335 -3.59 -17.78 -4.52
C ASN A 335 -4.19 -18.85 -5.43
N ASN A 336 -3.36 -19.75 -5.97
CA ASN A 336 -3.85 -20.78 -6.89
C ASN A 336 -4.61 -21.94 -6.21
N CYS A 337 -4.65 -21.98 -4.87
CA CYS A 337 -5.37 -22.97 -4.08
C CYS A 337 -5.99 -22.33 -2.81
N GLU A 338 -6.73 -21.23 -2.97
CA GLU A 338 -7.38 -20.48 -1.87
C GLU A 338 -8.17 -21.32 -0.86
N PHE A 339 -8.75 -22.43 -1.29
CA PHE A 339 -9.58 -23.28 -0.44
C PHE A 339 -8.90 -24.63 -0.15
N GLY A 340 -7.58 -24.68 -0.18
CA GLY A 340 -6.78 -25.91 -0.12
C GLY A 340 -6.72 -26.56 1.26
N TRP A 341 -6.40 -25.79 2.31
CA TRP A 341 -6.16 -26.35 3.63
C TRP A 341 -6.70 -25.51 4.80
N VAL A 342 -6.24 -24.27 4.95
CA VAL A 342 -6.55 -23.41 6.09
C VAL A 342 -8.05 -23.16 6.19
N LEU A 343 -8.70 -22.76 5.10
CA LEU A 343 -10.13 -22.43 5.10
C LEU A 343 -11.04 -23.63 5.40
N PRO A 344 -10.91 -24.79 4.71
CA PRO A 344 -11.68 -25.99 5.07
C PRO A 344 -11.53 -26.36 6.55
N ARG A 345 -10.33 -26.23 7.13
CA ARG A 345 -10.09 -26.53 8.55
C ARG A 345 -10.80 -25.54 9.48
N VAL A 346 -10.71 -24.24 9.21
CA VAL A 346 -11.40 -23.19 9.98
C VAL A 346 -12.92 -23.37 9.90
N MET A 347 -13.43 -23.75 8.73
CA MET A 347 -14.85 -24.02 8.48
C MET A 347 -15.30 -25.41 8.92
N LYS A 348 -14.41 -26.21 9.53
CA LYS A 348 -14.70 -27.56 10.05
C LYS A 348 -15.31 -28.50 8.99
N PHE A 349 -14.76 -28.46 7.78
CA PHE A 349 -15.16 -29.38 6.72
C PHE A 349 -14.92 -30.85 7.14
N PRO A 350 -15.72 -31.79 6.60
CA PRO A 350 -15.48 -33.21 6.85
C PRO A 350 -14.08 -33.61 6.38
N PRO A 351 -13.47 -34.68 6.93
CA PRO A 351 -12.16 -35.15 6.50
C PRO A 351 -12.12 -35.37 4.97
N TYR A 352 -11.18 -34.70 4.31
CA TYR A 352 -11.08 -34.67 2.85
C TYR A 352 -9.69 -35.00 2.33
N THR A 353 -8.68 -35.15 3.21
CA THR A 353 -7.26 -35.28 2.80
C THR A 353 -7.01 -36.48 1.90
N ASP A 354 -7.66 -37.61 2.16
CA ASP A 354 -7.52 -38.86 1.40
C ASP A 354 -8.49 -38.94 0.21
N GLY A 355 -9.10 -37.81 -0.15
CA GLY A 355 -10.16 -37.73 -1.15
C GLY A 355 -11.57 -37.81 -0.56
N LEU A 356 -12.57 -37.46 -1.36
CA LEU A 356 -13.98 -37.41 -0.94
C LEU A 356 -14.85 -38.37 -1.76
N ASP A 357 -15.89 -38.88 -1.11
CA ASP A 357 -16.98 -39.55 -1.78
C ASP A 357 -17.88 -38.53 -2.50
N GLU A 358 -18.42 -38.91 -3.66
CA GLU A 358 -19.26 -38.04 -4.49
C GLU A 358 -20.46 -37.46 -3.74
N ASP A 359 -21.17 -38.30 -2.98
CA ASP A 359 -22.33 -37.89 -2.18
C ASP A 359 -21.95 -36.87 -1.10
N VAL A 360 -20.79 -37.06 -0.46
CA VAL A 360 -20.28 -36.14 0.55
C VAL A 360 -19.90 -34.81 -0.10
N ALA A 361 -19.18 -34.86 -1.23
CA ALA A 361 -18.79 -33.66 -1.97
C ALA A 361 -20.00 -32.85 -2.42
N ARG A 362 -21.05 -33.51 -2.91
CA ARG A 362 -22.31 -32.87 -3.32
C ARG A 362 -23.02 -32.19 -2.15
N GLN A 363 -23.10 -32.83 -0.99
CA GLN A 363 -23.71 -32.24 0.22
C GLN A 363 -22.92 -31.03 0.73
N VAL A 364 -21.58 -31.13 0.74
CA VAL A 364 -20.69 -30.04 1.13
C VAL A 364 -20.80 -28.87 0.15
N LEU A 365 -20.82 -29.15 -1.15
CA LEU A 365 -21.01 -28.14 -2.20
C LEU A 365 -22.34 -27.41 -2.02
N GLN A 366 -23.44 -28.14 -1.84
CA GLN A 366 -24.76 -27.55 -1.63
C GLN A 366 -24.80 -26.65 -0.40
N SER A 367 -24.25 -27.12 0.73
CA SER A 367 -24.20 -26.35 1.98
C SER A 367 -23.35 -25.09 1.84
N SER A 368 -22.19 -25.19 1.18
CA SER A 368 -21.26 -24.08 0.98
C SER A 368 -21.84 -23.02 0.04
N LEU A 369 -22.44 -23.44 -1.08
CA LEU A 369 -23.08 -22.50 -2.02
C LEU A 369 -24.27 -21.78 -1.40
N GLY A 370 -25.02 -22.44 -0.50
CA GLY A 370 -26.11 -21.82 0.24
C GLY A 370 -25.67 -20.65 1.13
N LEU A 371 -24.40 -20.62 1.55
CA LEU A 371 -23.81 -19.48 2.28
C LEU A 371 -23.39 -18.35 1.33
N LEU A 372 -22.96 -18.66 0.12
CA LEU A 372 -22.42 -17.70 -0.85
C LEU A 372 -23.49 -17.03 -1.70
N PHE A 373 -24.53 -17.78 -2.03
CA PHE A 373 -25.58 -17.36 -2.94
C PHE A 373 -26.93 -17.61 -2.30
N LYS A 374 -27.75 -16.56 -2.23
CA LYS A 374 -29.13 -16.71 -1.77
C LYS A 374 -29.95 -17.45 -2.85
N GLY A 375 -30.69 -18.48 -2.46
CA GLY A 375 -31.64 -19.18 -3.34
C GLY A 375 -31.01 -20.18 -4.32
N VAL A 376 -29.91 -20.84 -3.94
CA VAL A 376 -29.30 -21.93 -4.73
C VAL A 376 -30.26 -23.12 -4.79
N THR A 377 -30.60 -23.55 -6.01
CA THR A 377 -31.41 -24.75 -6.27
C THR A 377 -30.52 -25.98 -6.48
N SER A 378 -31.09 -27.19 -6.37
CA SER A 378 -30.37 -28.43 -6.69
C SER A 378 -29.83 -28.44 -8.12
N GLU A 379 -30.58 -27.89 -9.09
CA GLU A 379 -30.13 -27.77 -10.48
C GLU A 379 -28.85 -26.92 -10.60
N VAL A 380 -28.74 -25.82 -9.84
CA VAL A 380 -27.51 -25.01 -9.82
C VAL A 380 -26.35 -25.83 -9.25
N VAL A 381 -26.57 -26.58 -8.17
CA VAL A 381 -25.56 -27.48 -7.58
C VAL A 381 -25.14 -28.55 -8.59
N ASP A 382 -26.08 -29.17 -9.30
CA ASP A 382 -25.81 -30.17 -10.35
C ASP A 382 -24.91 -29.62 -11.45
N ARG A 383 -25.20 -28.41 -11.92
CA ARG A 383 -24.41 -27.78 -13.00
C ARG A 383 -22.98 -27.49 -12.55
N ILE A 384 -22.80 -27.01 -11.32
CA ILE A 384 -21.46 -26.75 -10.76
C ILE A 384 -20.72 -28.07 -10.54
N TYR A 385 -21.39 -29.07 -9.96
CA TYR A 385 -20.83 -30.40 -9.75
C TYR A 385 -20.34 -31.00 -11.08
N ASN A 386 -21.17 -30.98 -12.12
CA ASN A 386 -20.79 -31.52 -13.42
C ASN A 386 -19.61 -30.77 -14.06
N GLU A 387 -19.54 -29.44 -13.89
CA GLU A 387 -18.44 -28.64 -14.46
C GLU A 387 -17.10 -28.86 -13.73
N TYR A 388 -17.12 -29.06 -12.41
CA TYR A 388 -15.89 -29.17 -11.59
C TYR A 388 -15.48 -30.59 -11.24
N ILE A 389 -16.46 -31.48 -11.02
CA ILE A 389 -16.28 -32.82 -10.47
C ILE A 389 -16.75 -33.90 -11.45
N GLY A 390 -17.57 -33.57 -12.46
CA GLY A 390 -18.23 -34.55 -13.33
C GLY A 390 -17.31 -35.47 -14.14
N ASN A 391 -16.02 -35.15 -14.25
CA ASN A 391 -15.01 -35.99 -14.92
C ASN A 391 -14.02 -36.63 -13.92
N ALA A 392 -14.33 -36.65 -12.62
CA ALA A 392 -13.47 -37.25 -11.60
C ALA A 392 -13.36 -38.77 -11.82
N GLU A 393 -12.13 -39.29 -11.80
CA GLU A 393 -11.85 -40.73 -11.95
C GLU A 393 -11.66 -41.40 -10.58
N ASN A 394 -11.31 -40.62 -9.56
CA ASN A 394 -11.02 -41.10 -8.22
C ASN A 394 -11.42 -40.08 -7.14
N ARG A 395 -11.36 -40.51 -5.87
CA ARG A 395 -11.73 -39.69 -4.69
C ARG A 395 -10.89 -38.40 -4.55
N ALA A 396 -9.64 -38.41 -5.00
CA ALA A 396 -8.78 -37.23 -4.95
C ALA A 396 -9.23 -36.19 -6.00
N ASP A 397 -9.63 -36.61 -7.19
CA ASP A 397 -10.20 -35.72 -8.20
C ASP A 397 -11.52 -35.08 -7.71
N VAL A 398 -12.36 -35.86 -7.00
CA VAL A 398 -13.59 -35.35 -6.37
C VAL A 398 -13.27 -34.28 -5.33
N ARG A 399 -12.24 -34.51 -4.49
CA ARG A 399 -11.76 -33.52 -3.52
C ARG A 399 -11.29 -32.26 -4.22
N ASP A 400 -10.38 -32.38 -5.18
CA ASP A 400 -9.77 -31.22 -5.84
C ASP A 400 -10.82 -30.39 -6.58
N GLY A 401 -11.74 -31.05 -7.30
CA GLY A 401 -12.87 -30.39 -7.96
C GLY A 401 -13.81 -29.68 -6.97
N LEU A 402 -14.05 -30.25 -5.79
CA LEU A 402 -14.86 -29.60 -4.75
C LEU A 402 -14.18 -28.34 -4.19
N LEU A 403 -12.88 -28.42 -3.86
CA LEU A 403 -12.14 -27.29 -3.31
C LEU A 403 -12.09 -26.13 -4.32
N ASP A 404 -11.85 -26.43 -5.60
CA ASP A 404 -11.91 -25.44 -6.68
C ASP A 404 -13.33 -24.86 -6.87
N ALA A 405 -14.38 -25.70 -6.82
CA ALA A 405 -15.77 -25.26 -6.98
C ALA A 405 -16.23 -24.29 -5.88
N ILE A 406 -15.62 -24.34 -4.70
CA ILE A 406 -15.93 -23.45 -3.58
C ILE A 406 -14.99 -22.23 -3.58
N GLY A 407 -13.69 -22.43 -3.81
CA GLY A 407 -12.68 -21.38 -3.81
C GLY A 407 -12.83 -20.37 -4.95
N ASP A 408 -13.13 -20.83 -6.17
CA ASP A 408 -13.29 -19.99 -7.35
C ASP A 408 -14.34 -18.87 -7.16
N PRO A 409 -15.60 -19.15 -6.77
CA PRO A 409 -16.60 -18.10 -6.57
C PRO A 409 -16.32 -17.21 -5.35
N LEU A 410 -15.63 -17.74 -4.33
CA LEU A 410 -15.26 -16.98 -3.12
C LEU A 410 -14.24 -15.89 -3.44
N PHE A 411 -13.13 -16.26 -4.07
CA PHE A 411 -11.94 -15.42 -4.21
C PHE A 411 -11.71 -14.99 -5.65
N VAL A 412 -11.54 -15.94 -6.57
CA VAL A 412 -11.11 -15.66 -7.95
C VAL A 412 -12.14 -14.84 -8.71
N LEU A 413 -13.40 -15.26 -8.70
CA LEU A 413 -14.49 -14.58 -9.40
C LEU A 413 -14.75 -13.19 -8.80
N SER A 414 -14.63 -13.04 -7.48
CA SER A 414 -14.81 -11.76 -6.78
C SER A 414 -13.67 -10.79 -7.09
N ALA A 415 -12.43 -11.26 -7.03
CA ALA A 415 -11.26 -10.48 -7.40
C ALA A 415 -11.33 -10.00 -8.86
N ILE A 416 -11.66 -10.88 -9.80
CA ILE A 416 -11.80 -10.52 -11.23
C ILE A 416 -12.95 -9.53 -11.45
N GLU A 417 -14.10 -9.71 -10.77
CA GLU A 417 -15.21 -8.78 -10.86
C GLU A 417 -14.80 -7.36 -10.42
N VAL A 418 -14.16 -7.24 -9.26
CA VAL A 418 -13.70 -5.94 -8.75
C VAL A 418 -12.61 -5.35 -9.65
N ALA A 419 -11.64 -6.14 -10.11
CA ALA A 419 -10.59 -5.69 -11.03
C ALA A 419 -11.18 -5.12 -12.33
N ARG A 420 -12.18 -5.80 -12.92
CA ARG A 420 -12.89 -5.32 -14.12
C ARG A 420 -13.60 -3.99 -13.87
N TYR A 421 -14.33 -3.85 -12.76
CA TYR A 421 -14.99 -2.57 -12.43
C TYR A 421 -13.99 -1.41 -12.28
N HIS A 422 -12.86 -1.65 -11.60
CA HIS A 422 -11.82 -0.64 -11.44
C HIS A 422 -11.17 -0.25 -12.77
N ARG A 423 -10.84 -1.24 -13.61
CA ARG A 423 -10.32 -1.05 -14.96
C ARG A 423 -11.30 -0.25 -15.82
N ASP A 424 -12.57 -0.64 -15.84
CA ASP A 424 -13.62 -0.04 -16.68
C ASP A 424 -14.01 1.38 -16.19
N ALA A 425 -13.65 1.72 -14.95
CA ALA A 425 -13.70 3.08 -14.42
C ALA A 425 -12.47 3.93 -14.80
N GLY A 426 -11.48 3.36 -15.49
CA GLY A 426 -10.28 4.05 -15.97
C GLY A 426 -9.12 4.07 -14.98
N ASN A 427 -9.18 3.29 -13.90
CA ASN A 427 -8.11 3.26 -12.89
C ASN A 427 -6.98 2.31 -13.30
N PRO A 428 -5.72 2.58 -12.90
CA PRO A 428 -4.64 1.61 -13.00
C PRO A 428 -4.91 0.38 -12.11
N VAL A 429 -4.96 -0.80 -12.72
CA VAL A 429 -5.15 -2.07 -12.01
C VAL A 429 -4.04 -3.02 -12.39
N TYR A 430 -3.52 -3.78 -11.42
CA TYR A 430 -2.58 -4.87 -11.64
C TYR A 430 -3.13 -6.11 -10.95
N PHE A 431 -3.00 -7.27 -11.59
CA PHE A 431 -3.54 -8.52 -11.07
C PHE A 431 -2.45 -9.56 -10.92
N TYR A 432 -2.47 -10.38 -9.86
CA TYR A 432 -1.59 -11.54 -9.71
C TYR A 432 -2.32 -12.82 -9.33
N GLU A 433 -1.69 -13.95 -9.65
CA GLU A 433 -1.96 -15.25 -9.02
C GLU A 433 -0.68 -15.74 -8.36
N PHE A 434 -0.69 -15.95 -7.04
CA PHE A 434 0.44 -16.51 -6.31
C PHE A 434 0.35 -18.04 -6.31
N GLN A 435 1.47 -18.69 -6.62
CA GLN A 435 1.50 -20.11 -6.95
C GLN A 435 2.50 -20.91 -6.13
N HIS A 436 3.38 -20.23 -5.39
CA HIS A 436 4.45 -20.87 -4.65
C HIS A 436 3.96 -21.50 -3.35
N ARG A 437 4.20 -22.80 -3.17
CA ARG A 437 3.97 -23.49 -1.90
C ARG A 437 5.19 -23.30 -0.98
N PRO A 438 5.07 -22.63 0.18
CA PRO A 438 6.20 -22.35 1.04
C PRO A 438 6.75 -23.63 1.70
N SER A 439 8.06 -23.66 1.91
CA SER A 439 8.77 -24.76 2.57
C SER A 439 8.31 -24.97 4.02
N SER A 440 7.80 -23.91 4.68
CA SER A 440 7.17 -24.03 6.00
C SER A 440 5.92 -24.91 6.03
N ALA A 441 5.30 -25.16 4.88
CA ALA A 441 4.14 -26.03 4.77
C ALA A 441 4.53 -27.52 4.72
N THR A 442 5.82 -27.85 4.49
CA THR A 442 6.30 -29.23 4.40
C THR A 442 6.12 -29.96 5.74
N GLY A 443 5.45 -31.12 5.70
CA GLY A 443 5.14 -31.92 6.89
C GLY A 443 3.99 -31.39 7.77
N VAL A 444 3.41 -30.24 7.44
CA VAL A 444 2.29 -29.62 8.19
C VAL A 444 1.01 -29.56 7.35
N VAL A 445 1.16 -29.24 6.06
CA VAL A 445 0.08 -29.13 5.09
C VAL A 445 0.21 -30.30 4.09
N PRO A 446 -0.90 -30.98 3.72
CA PRO A 446 -0.85 -32.07 2.73
C PRO A 446 -0.17 -31.68 1.41
N GLU A 447 0.49 -32.64 0.76
CA GLU A 447 1.30 -32.38 -0.45
C GLU A 447 0.49 -31.93 -1.67
N PHE A 448 -0.80 -32.28 -1.75
CA PHE A 448 -1.66 -31.87 -2.87
C PHE A 448 -2.02 -30.37 -2.84
N VAL A 449 -1.86 -29.72 -1.69
CA VAL A 449 -2.18 -28.31 -1.50
C VAL A 449 -1.04 -27.48 -2.08
N LYS A 450 -1.38 -26.59 -3.02
CA LYS A 450 -0.44 -25.68 -3.69
C LYS A 450 -0.22 -24.43 -2.82
N ALA A 451 -0.25 -23.22 -3.39
CA ALA A 451 -0.30 -22.00 -2.58
C ALA A 451 -1.70 -21.88 -1.96
N ASP A 452 -1.78 -22.14 -0.66
CA ASP A 452 -3.00 -22.07 0.13
C ASP A 452 -3.32 -20.63 0.50
N HIS A 453 -4.52 -20.37 1.03
CA HIS A 453 -4.91 -19.05 1.52
C HIS A 453 -3.86 -18.45 2.48
N ALA A 454 -3.51 -17.18 2.26
CA ALA A 454 -2.54 -16.41 3.04
C ALA A 454 -1.05 -16.81 2.92
N ASP A 455 -0.68 -17.77 2.06
CA ASP A 455 0.72 -18.18 1.89
C ASP A 455 1.63 -17.04 1.37
N GLU A 456 1.08 -16.09 0.61
CA GLU A 456 1.79 -14.92 0.07
C GLU A 456 2.27 -13.96 1.17
N ILE A 457 1.56 -13.88 2.30
CA ILE A 457 1.88 -12.97 3.42
C ILE A 457 3.32 -13.20 3.89
N ALA A 458 3.75 -14.45 3.97
CA ALA A 458 5.09 -14.80 4.42
C ALA A 458 6.18 -14.13 3.55
N PHE A 459 5.93 -14.01 2.25
CA PHE A 459 6.86 -13.41 1.30
C PHE A 459 6.76 -11.89 1.26
N VAL A 460 5.57 -11.32 1.49
CA VAL A 460 5.34 -9.88 1.61
C VAL A 460 6.02 -9.31 2.87
N PHE A 461 5.97 -10.02 4.00
CA PHE A 461 6.56 -9.56 5.27
C PHE A 461 8.01 -10.03 5.51
N GLY A 462 8.65 -10.66 4.52
CA GLY A 462 10.05 -11.05 4.66
C GLY A 462 10.31 -12.19 5.65
N LYS A 463 9.30 -13.03 5.93
CA LYS A 463 9.44 -14.18 6.85
C LYS A 463 10.59 -15.14 6.48
N PRO A 464 10.93 -15.37 5.20
CA PRO A 464 12.12 -16.12 4.81
C PRO A 464 13.43 -15.61 5.43
N PHE A 465 13.52 -14.35 5.82
CA PHE A 465 14.69 -13.75 6.48
C PHE A 465 14.66 -13.87 8.00
N LEU A 466 13.48 -14.10 8.59
CA LEU A 466 13.28 -14.09 10.04
C LEU A 466 13.25 -15.50 10.65
N ALA A 467 12.77 -16.49 9.88
CA ALA A 467 12.37 -17.77 10.44
C ALA A 467 13.43 -18.89 10.35
N GLY A 468 14.56 -18.64 9.68
CA GLY A 468 15.75 -19.51 9.66
C GLY A 468 15.66 -20.81 8.84
N TYR A 469 14.50 -21.16 8.28
CA TYR A 469 14.28 -22.41 7.53
C TYR A 469 14.02 -22.23 6.02
N ALA A 470 14.01 -21.00 5.52
CA ALA A 470 13.68 -20.74 4.11
C ALA A 470 14.86 -21.00 3.18
N THR A 471 14.55 -21.47 1.96
CA THR A 471 15.55 -21.68 0.90
C THR A 471 16.07 -20.36 0.35
N GLU A 472 17.20 -20.39 -0.36
CA GLU A 472 17.73 -19.19 -1.02
C GLU A 472 16.79 -18.70 -2.13
N GLU A 473 16.12 -19.62 -2.81
CA GLU A 473 15.10 -19.33 -3.81
C GLU A 473 13.88 -18.62 -3.19
N GLU A 474 13.45 -19.02 -1.99
CA GLU A 474 12.37 -18.38 -1.25
C GLU A 474 12.75 -16.99 -0.72
N LYS A 475 14.00 -16.82 -0.27
CA LYS A 475 14.53 -15.49 0.09
C LYS A 475 14.52 -14.58 -1.13
N LYS A 476 14.97 -15.08 -2.30
CA LYS A 476 14.91 -14.34 -3.55
C LYS A 476 13.47 -14.00 -3.94
N LEU A 477 12.55 -14.97 -3.86
CA LEU A 477 11.12 -14.74 -4.10
C LEU A 477 10.56 -13.66 -3.18
N SER A 478 10.88 -13.70 -1.89
CA SER A 478 10.43 -12.69 -0.92
C SER A 478 10.98 -11.30 -1.26
N ARG A 479 12.26 -11.16 -1.63
CA ARG A 479 12.78 -9.87 -2.14
C ARG A 479 12.03 -9.40 -3.38
N THR A 480 11.73 -10.30 -4.31
CA THR A 480 10.99 -9.96 -5.53
C THR A 480 9.57 -9.48 -5.21
N VAL A 481 8.85 -10.18 -4.34
CA VAL A 481 7.50 -9.80 -3.87
C VAL A 481 7.54 -8.45 -3.15
N MET A 482 8.43 -8.26 -2.17
CA MET A 482 8.56 -6.98 -1.47
C MET A 482 8.84 -5.83 -2.43
N ARG A 483 9.74 -6.02 -3.42
CA ARG A 483 10.03 -5.00 -4.43
C ARG A 483 8.82 -4.65 -5.29
N TYR A 484 8.01 -5.61 -5.73
CA TYR A 484 6.78 -5.29 -6.48
C TYR A 484 5.81 -4.45 -5.63
N TRP A 485 5.57 -4.87 -4.39
CA TRP A 485 4.65 -4.19 -3.47
C TRP A 485 5.15 -2.77 -3.14
N THR A 486 6.44 -2.61 -2.90
CA THR A 486 7.02 -1.31 -2.51
C THR A 486 7.20 -0.39 -3.72
N ASN A 487 7.52 -0.90 -4.91
CA ASN A 487 7.47 -0.11 -6.15
C ASN A 487 6.06 0.39 -6.42
N PHE A 488 5.06 -0.46 -6.21
CA PHE A 488 3.68 -0.05 -6.31
C PHE A 488 3.36 1.01 -5.26
N ALA A 489 3.74 0.83 -4.00
CA ALA A 489 3.55 1.83 -2.95
C ALA A 489 4.21 3.19 -3.29
N ARG A 490 5.38 3.18 -3.95
CA ARG A 490 6.09 4.37 -4.41
C ARG A 490 5.36 5.05 -5.58
N ASN A 491 4.97 4.29 -6.60
CA ASN A 491 4.72 4.82 -7.94
C ASN A 491 3.29 4.60 -8.45
N GLY A 492 2.49 3.76 -7.79
CA GLY A 492 1.26 3.21 -8.36
C GLY A 492 1.50 2.22 -9.49
N ASN A 493 2.73 1.72 -9.63
CA ASN A 493 3.15 0.76 -10.64
C ASN A 493 4.17 -0.20 -10.01
N PRO A 494 3.95 -1.53 -10.04
CA PRO A 494 4.82 -2.50 -9.37
C PRO A 494 6.17 -2.72 -10.09
N ASN A 495 6.29 -2.28 -11.35
CA ASN A 495 7.47 -2.55 -12.17
C ASN A 495 8.74 -1.81 -11.68
N GLY A 496 9.91 -2.41 -11.93
CA GLY A 496 11.22 -1.84 -11.61
C GLY A 496 12.34 -2.61 -12.32
N GLU A 497 13.58 -2.14 -12.16
CA GLU A 497 14.77 -2.80 -12.73
C GLU A 497 14.92 -4.22 -12.17
N ASP A 498 15.37 -5.17 -12.99
CA ASP A 498 15.52 -6.60 -12.66
C ASP A 498 14.26 -7.35 -12.24
N LEU A 499 13.07 -6.76 -12.44
CA LEU A 499 11.79 -7.42 -12.24
C LEU A 499 11.20 -7.86 -13.58
N VAL A 500 10.52 -9.00 -13.59
CA VAL A 500 9.69 -9.40 -14.73
C VAL A 500 8.60 -8.36 -14.91
N HIS A 501 8.34 -7.97 -16.16
CA HIS A 501 7.33 -6.97 -16.42
C HIS A 501 5.94 -7.46 -15.98
N TRP A 502 5.33 -6.73 -15.05
CA TRP A 502 3.96 -6.93 -14.61
C TRP A 502 3.02 -6.05 -15.45
N PRO A 503 2.23 -6.64 -16.37
CA PRO A 503 1.33 -5.88 -17.22
C PRO A 503 0.18 -5.27 -16.41
N GLN A 504 -0.26 -4.09 -16.82
CA GLN A 504 -1.52 -3.52 -16.31
C GLN A 504 -2.68 -4.42 -16.75
N TYR A 505 -3.64 -4.64 -15.85
CA TYR A 505 -4.84 -5.43 -16.08
C TYR A 505 -5.83 -4.64 -16.95
N ASP A 506 -5.68 -4.81 -18.26
CA ASP A 506 -6.46 -4.14 -19.30
C ASP A 506 -7.55 -5.07 -19.88
N LEU A 507 -8.02 -4.77 -21.10
CA LEU A 507 -9.04 -5.59 -21.78
C LEU A 507 -8.51 -6.97 -22.18
N ASP A 508 -7.20 -7.16 -22.26
CA ASP A 508 -6.58 -8.47 -22.47
C ASP A 508 -6.50 -9.29 -21.17
N GLU A 509 -6.83 -8.68 -20.03
CA GLU A 509 -6.86 -9.30 -18.69
C GLU A 509 -5.54 -9.97 -18.33
N ARG A 510 -4.45 -9.27 -18.63
CA ARG A 510 -3.09 -9.71 -18.36
C ARG A 510 -2.76 -9.59 -16.88
N TYR A 511 -2.13 -10.62 -16.32
CA TYR A 511 -1.79 -10.71 -14.90
C TYR A 511 -0.39 -11.32 -14.72
N LEU A 512 0.14 -11.27 -13.50
CA LEU A 512 1.43 -11.87 -13.15
C LEU A 512 1.22 -13.17 -12.36
N GLU A 513 1.77 -14.27 -12.86
CA GLU A 513 1.96 -15.51 -12.10
C GLU A 513 3.20 -15.34 -11.22
N ILE A 514 3.04 -15.50 -9.90
CA ILE A 514 4.11 -15.35 -8.92
C ILE A 514 4.43 -16.72 -8.32
N ASP A 515 5.50 -17.32 -8.81
CA ASP A 515 6.21 -18.46 -8.21
C ASP A 515 7.70 -18.09 -8.08
N LEU A 516 8.60 -19.05 -7.85
CA LEU A 516 10.06 -18.85 -7.89
C LEU A 516 10.52 -18.13 -9.18
N MET A 517 9.81 -18.37 -10.28
CA MET A 517 9.96 -17.66 -11.56
C MET A 517 8.67 -16.93 -11.89
N GLN A 518 8.73 -15.60 -12.00
CA GLN A 518 7.55 -14.80 -12.33
C GLN A 518 7.29 -14.79 -13.83
N LYS A 519 6.01 -14.81 -14.22
CA LYS A 519 5.60 -14.90 -15.61
C LYS A 519 4.33 -14.11 -15.87
N ALA A 520 4.33 -13.28 -16.92
CA ALA A 520 3.11 -12.63 -17.38
C ALA A 520 2.20 -13.64 -18.10
N SER A 521 0.92 -13.61 -17.75
CA SER A 521 -0.13 -14.49 -18.29
C SER A 521 -1.38 -13.68 -18.59
N LYS A 522 -2.45 -14.32 -19.05
CA LYS A 522 -3.71 -13.62 -19.37
C LYS A 522 -4.93 -14.49 -19.11
N LYS A 523 -6.05 -13.84 -18.79
CA LYS A 523 -7.37 -14.47 -18.63
C LYS A 523 -7.35 -15.65 -17.64
N LEU A 524 -7.05 -15.33 -16.38
CA LEU A 524 -7.00 -16.29 -15.29
C LEU A 524 -8.25 -17.18 -15.25
N LYS A 525 -8.06 -18.50 -15.32
CA LYS A 525 -9.12 -19.52 -15.32
C LYS A 525 -10.29 -19.21 -16.29
N GLU A 526 -10.02 -18.68 -17.50
CA GLU A 526 -11.00 -18.15 -18.46
C GLU A 526 -12.30 -18.96 -18.54
N ARG A 527 -12.23 -20.26 -18.89
CA ARG A 527 -13.40 -21.15 -19.02
C ARG A 527 -14.25 -21.19 -17.74
N LYS A 528 -13.61 -21.31 -16.57
CA LYS A 528 -14.31 -21.40 -15.28
C LYS A 528 -14.96 -20.06 -14.92
N MET A 529 -14.27 -18.96 -15.18
CA MET A 529 -14.79 -17.62 -14.91
C MET A 529 -15.94 -17.25 -15.85
N GLU A 530 -15.90 -17.70 -17.11
CA GLU A 530 -17.02 -17.58 -18.04
C GLU A 530 -18.24 -18.39 -17.57
N PHE A 531 -18.03 -19.65 -17.16
CA PHE A 531 -19.08 -20.50 -16.58
C PHE A 531 -19.77 -19.80 -15.40
N TRP A 532 -18.98 -19.32 -14.43
CA TRP A 532 -19.52 -18.63 -13.27
C TRP A 532 -20.21 -17.31 -13.61
N THR A 533 -19.66 -16.54 -14.54
CA THR A 533 -20.27 -15.28 -15.00
C THR A 533 -21.64 -15.53 -15.63
N GLN A 534 -21.78 -16.57 -16.45
CA GLN A 534 -23.07 -16.95 -17.04
C GLN A 534 -24.04 -17.48 -15.99
N LEU A 535 -23.57 -18.35 -15.10
CA LEU A 535 -24.39 -18.94 -14.04
C LEU A 535 -24.96 -17.86 -13.10
N THR A 536 -24.11 -16.96 -12.62
CA THR A 536 -24.53 -15.87 -11.72
C THR A 536 -25.50 -14.89 -12.39
N LYS A 537 -25.30 -14.56 -13.68
CA LYS A 537 -26.26 -13.75 -14.44
C LYS A 537 -27.64 -14.40 -14.52
N ARG A 538 -27.70 -15.70 -14.80
CA ARG A 538 -28.95 -16.46 -14.89
C ARG A 538 -29.68 -16.52 -13.54
N MET A 539 -28.94 -16.80 -12.46
CA MET A 539 -29.51 -16.79 -11.10
C MET A 539 -30.10 -15.42 -10.72
N MET A 540 -29.49 -14.33 -11.19
CA MET A 540 -30.01 -12.97 -10.94
C MET A 540 -31.25 -12.64 -11.79
N SER A 541 -31.34 -13.11 -13.03
CA SER A 541 -32.52 -12.88 -13.88
C SER A 541 -33.75 -13.66 -13.39
N GLU A 542 -33.59 -14.94 -13.06
CA GLU A 542 -34.67 -15.81 -12.57
C GLU A 542 -35.26 -15.28 -11.25
N ARG A 543 -34.43 -14.66 -10.40
CA ARG A 543 -34.88 -13.99 -9.17
C ARG A 543 -35.77 -12.79 -9.41
N ARG A 544 -35.47 -11.96 -10.41
CA ARG A 544 -36.27 -10.76 -10.71
C ARG A 544 -37.67 -11.16 -11.18
N GLU A 545 -37.76 -12.18 -12.02
CA GLU A 545 -39.05 -12.72 -12.50
C GLU A 545 -39.93 -13.27 -11.37
N HIS A 546 -39.35 -13.82 -10.30
CA HIS A 546 -40.10 -14.31 -9.14
C HIS A 546 -40.50 -13.24 -8.11
N THR A 547 -39.90 -12.05 -8.14
CA THR A 547 -40.30 -10.92 -7.26
C THR A 547 -41.34 -10.01 -7.90
N ASP A 548 -41.54 -10.09 -9.21
CA ASP A 548 -42.50 -9.29 -9.98
C ASP A 548 -43.86 -10.00 -10.19
N LEU A 549 -44.02 -11.21 -9.65
CA LEU A 549 -45.25 -12.03 -9.58
C LEU A 549 -45.78 -12.07 -8.15
#